data_AF-A0A3D2JBK7-F1
#
_entry.id   AF-A0A3D2JBK7-F1
#
_cell.length_a   1.000
_cell.length_b   1.000
_cell.length_c   1.000
_cell.angle_alpha   90.00
_cell.angle_beta   90.00
_cell.angle_gamma   90.00
#
_symmetry.space_group_name_H-M   'P 1'
#
loop_
_entity.id
_entity.type
_entity.pdbx_description
1 polymer ?
#
loop_
_entity_poly.entity_id
_entity_poly.type
_entity_poly.pdbx_seq_one_letter_code
_entity_poly.pdbx_strand_id
1 'polypeptide(L)'
;MYGIIDYEKVEITVLEKKASAPIEVVPWTIGQTIFGTLITLIPWMLFSLYLVSQGAKSASPVRLSPQRDLADSVFVFIVSSLIEAAFLLAPFYFAYKTTRVSALLEHRQSMWFVLGLRKFNVAMSLALVLLLFIAFIFINDIYSILISTFHLHLQTNDQVILQESKNAPFSTYATLFVSVFVAPICEEMFFRGFVFMGLLRAMPVWAAILLSSFLFAIAHVDLGSFAVLFIIGLALAFVRWRTHSLWPCVLLHLLNNAIGTVLILLVMWGLTR
;
A
#
# COMPACT_ATOMS: atom_id res chain seq x y z
N MET A 1 -36.35 44.30 -10.20
CA MET A 1 -34.97 44.79 -9.99
C MET A 1 -34.16 43.57 -9.54
N TYR A 2 -33.67 42.77 -10.49
CA TYR A 2 -32.87 41.57 -10.20
C TYR A 2 -31.42 42.00 -9.97
N GLY A 3 -30.90 41.72 -8.77
CA GLY A 3 -29.54 42.03 -8.39
C GLY A 3 -28.55 41.25 -9.24
N ILE A 4 -27.64 41.96 -9.90
CA ILE A 4 -26.51 41.39 -10.62
C ILE A 4 -25.59 40.77 -9.57
N ILE A 5 -25.47 39.44 -9.57
CA ILE A 5 -24.47 38.73 -8.78
C ILE A 5 -23.11 39.10 -9.40
N ASP A 6 -22.27 39.77 -8.61
CA ASP A 6 -20.92 40.18 -8.97
C ASP A 6 -20.01 38.93 -8.96
N TYR A 7 -19.94 38.24 -10.10
CA TYR A 7 -19.18 37.00 -10.27
C TYR A 7 -17.69 37.18 -9.98
N GLU A 8 -17.14 38.38 -10.18
CA GLU A 8 -15.73 38.70 -9.90
C GLU A 8 -15.42 38.59 -8.40
N LYS A 9 -16.32 39.05 -7.52
CA LYS A 9 -16.14 38.93 -6.06
C LYS A 9 -16.26 37.49 -5.55
N VAL A 10 -17.12 36.68 -6.17
CA VAL A 10 -17.25 35.25 -5.82
C VAL A 10 -15.98 34.50 -6.20
N GLU A 11 -15.39 34.82 -7.36
CA GLU A 11 -14.16 34.19 -7.85
C GLU A 11 -12.95 34.56 -6.98
N ILE A 12 -12.81 35.83 -6.58
CA ILE A 12 -11.72 36.30 -5.71
C ILE A 12 -11.81 35.67 -4.32
N THR A 13 -13.02 35.51 -3.75
CA THR A 13 -13.20 34.89 -2.42
C THR A 13 -12.88 33.39 -2.44
N VAL A 14 -13.12 32.70 -3.57
CA VAL A 14 -12.73 31.29 -3.76
C VAL A 14 -11.22 31.15 -3.96
N LEU A 15 -10.57 32.12 -4.59
CA LEU A 15 -9.13 32.13 -4.81
C LEU A 15 -8.34 32.48 -3.54
N GLU A 16 -8.81 33.40 -2.69
CA GLU A 16 -8.14 33.77 -1.43
C GLU A 16 -8.21 32.66 -0.36
N LYS A 17 -9.28 31.85 -0.34
CA LYS A 17 -9.37 30.66 0.54
C LYS A 17 -8.42 29.53 0.14
N LYS A 18 -7.73 29.65 -0.99
CA LYS A 18 -6.82 28.65 -1.57
C LYS A 18 -5.34 28.85 -1.16
N ALA A 19 -5.05 29.88 -0.34
CA ALA A 19 -3.69 30.31 0.02
C ALA A 19 -3.05 29.56 1.21
N SER A 20 -3.65 28.47 1.70
CA SER A 20 -2.99 27.52 2.62
C SER A 20 -2.86 26.16 1.93
N ALA A 21 -1.96 26.07 0.95
CA ALA A 21 -1.61 24.90 0.12
C ALA A 21 -2.64 23.75 0.16
N PRO A 22 -3.69 23.78 -0.68
CA PRO A 22 -4.71 22.76 -0.63
C PRO A 22 -4.13 21.49 -1.23
N ILE A 23 -4.25 20.41 -0.46
CA ILE A 23 -4.11 19.02 -0.91
C ILE A 23 -4.56 18.90 -2.36
N GLU A 24 -3.69 18.32 -3.20
CA GLU A 24 -3.90 18.30 -4.64
C GLU A 24 -5.23 17.65 -5.03
N VAL A 25 -6.01 18.40 -5.80
CA VAL A 25 -7.29 17.97 -6.35
C VAL A 25 -7.00 16.87 -7.38
N VAL A 26 -7.13 15.61 -6.98
CA VAL A 26 -7.06 14.49 -7.92
C VAL A 26 -8.23 14.53 -8.89
N PRO A 27 -8.06 14.05 -10.13
CA PRO A 27 -9.02 14.33 -11.18
C PRO A 27 -10.21 13.37 -11.15
N TRP A 28 -10.18 12.31 -10.35
CA TRP A 28 -11.34 11.45 -10.12
C TRP A 28 -12.23 11.96 -8.97
N THR A 29 -13.50 11.62 -9.03
CA THR A 29 -14.49 11.93 -7.97
C THR A 29 -14.45 10.89 -6.85
N ILE A 30 -15.07 11.20 -5.71
CA ILE A 30 -15.24 10.21 -4.62
C ILE A 30 -16.02 8.98 -5.07
N GLY A 31 -17.04 9.13 -5.93
CA GLY A 31 -17.79 7.99 -6.48
C GLY A 31 -16.93 7.08 -7.35
N GLN A 32 -16.01 7.67 -8.14
CA GLN A 32 -15.03 6.91 -8.92
C GLN A 32 -14.00 6.22 -8.02
N THR A 33 -13.56 6.88 -6.94
CA THR A 33 -12.70 6.26 -5.93
C THR A 33 -13.37 5.06 -5.29
N ILE A 34 -14.61 5.20 -4.83
CA ILE A 34 -15.37 4.09 -4.20
C ILE A 34 -15.53 2.95 -5.19
N PHE A 35 -16.03 3.23 -6.40
CA PHE A 35 -16.20 2.22 -7.44
C PHE A 35 -14.88 1.51 -7.76
N GLY A 36 -13.81 2.26 -8.05
CA GLY A 36 -12.48 1.72 -8.34
C GLY A 36 -11.92 0.88 -7.19
N THR A 37 -12.14 1.32 -5.94
CA THR A 37 -11.70 0.57 -4.75
C THR A 37 -12.44 -0.76 -4.63
N LEU A 38 -13.77 -0.76 -4.81
CA LEU A 38 -14.59 -1.97 -4.67
C LEU A 38 -14.28 -3.00 -5.77
N ILE A 39 -14.16 -2.57 -7.03
CA ILE A 39 -13.87 -3.50 -8.14
C ILE A 39 -12.45 -4.09 -8.06
N THR A 40 -11.51 -3.42 -7.37
CA THR A 40 -10.17 -3.96 -7.14
C THR A 40 -10.14 -4.84 -5.90
N LEU A 41 -10.62 -4.34 -4.75
CA LEU A 41 -10.47 -5.03 -3.47
C LEU A 41 -11.42 -6.22 -3.30
N ILE A 42 -12.67 -6.16 -3.77
CA ILE A 42 -13.62 -7.26 -3.53
C ILE A 42 -13.16 -8.55 -4.23
N PRO A 43 -12.85 -8.56 -5.54
CA PRO A 43 -12.37 -9.79 -6.19
C PRO A 43 -11.08 -10.31 -5.56
N TRP A 44 -10.17 -9.40 -5.20
CA TRP A 44 -8.90 -9.72 -4.54
C TRP A 44 -9.10 -10.39 -3.19
N MET A 45 -9.94 -9.81 -2.32
CA MET A 45 -10.21 -10.34 -0.99
C MET A 45 -10.94 -11.68 -1.07
N LEU A 46 -11.91 -11.84 -1.98
CA LEU A 46 -12.60 -13.11 -2.20
C LEU A 46 -11.65 -14.20 -2.70
N PHE A 47 -10.76 -13.86 -3.62
CA PHE A 47 -9.72 -14.77 -4.11
C PHE A 47 -8.74 -15.17 -2.99
N SER A 48 -8.28 -14.21 -2.19
CA SER A 48 -7.39 -14.45 -1.05
C SER A 48 -8.05 -15.31 0.02
N LEU A 49 -9.30 -15.02 0.38
CA LEU A 49 -10.10 -15.84 1.30
C LEU A 49 -10.27 -17.27 0.77
N TYR A 50 -10.52 -17.42 -0.53
CA TYR A 50 -10.58 -18.72 -1.17
C TYR A 50 -9.25 -19.46 -1.05
N LEU A 51 -8.12 -18.84 -1.40
CA LEU A 51 -6.79 -19.46 -1.27
C LEU A 51 -6.48 -19.86 0.18
N VAL A 52 -6.75 -18.99 1.15
CA VAL A 52 -6.56 -19.29 2.58
C VAL A 52 -7.44 -20.48 3.01
N SER A 53 -8.69 -20.55 2.54
CA SER A 53 -9.60 -21.66 2.85
C SER A 53 -9.15 -23.02 2.29
N GLN A 54 -8.37 -23.01 1.20
CA GLN A 54 -7.76 -24.21 0.60
C GLN A 54 -6.39 -24.54 1.22
N GLY A 55 -5.60 -23.52 1.55
CA GLY A 55 -4.27 -23.63 2.15
C GLY A 55 -4.27 -24.16 3.58
N ALA A 56 -5.28 -23.79 4.39
CA ALA A 56 -5.47 -24.32 5.75
C ALA A 56 -5.64 -25.86 5.82
N LYS A 57 -5.87 -26.51 4.67
CA LYS A 57 -6.00 -27.97 4.55
C LYS A 57 -4.75 -28.66 3.96
N SER A 58 -3.73 -27.90 3.56
CA SER A 58 -2.75 -28.37 2.55
C SER A 58 -1.27 -28.14 2.89
N ALA A 59 -0.92 -27.60 4.07
CA ALA A 59 0.48 -27.49 4.49
C ALA A 59 1.10 -28.89 4.61
N SER A 60 1.84 -29.31 3.58
CA SER A 60 2.52 -30.61 3.58
C SER A 60 3.66 -30.54 4.57
N PRO A 61 3.72 -31.43 5.59
CA PRO A 61 4.81 -31.44 6.56
C PRO A 61 6.16 -31.89 5.96
N VAL A 62 6.22 -32.13 4.64
CA VAL A 62 7.35 -32.68 3.93
C VAL A 62 7.94 -31.61 3.02
N ARG A 63 9.25 -31.36 3.18
CA ARG A 63 10.04 -30.46 2.32
C ARG A 63 9.93 -30.89 0.86
N LEU A 64 9.68 -29.93 -0.04
CA LEU A 64 9.59 -30.17 -1.47
C LEU A 64 10.95 -30.58 -2.06
N SER A 65 10.93 -31.38 -3.12
CA SER A 65 12.14 -31.62 -3.90
C SER A 65 12.61 -30.32 -4.57
N PRO A 66 13.93 -30.09 -4.71
CA PRO A 66 14.45 -28.85 -5.29
C PRO A 66 13.88 -28.51 -6.67
N GLN A 67 13.65 -29.52 -7.53
CA GLN A 67 13.09 -29.33 -8.86
C GLN A 67 11.63 -28.87 -8.82
N ARG A 68 10.84 -29.43 -7.90
CA ARG A 68 9.44 -29.06 -7.73
C ARG A 68 9.31 -27.66 -7.15
N ASP A 69 10.06 -27.37 -6.08
CA ASP A 69 10.06 -26.04 -5.47
C ASP A 69 10.56 -24.95 -6.44
N LEU A 70 11.55 -25.25 -7.28
CA LEU A 70 11.99 -24.33 -8.33
C LEU A 70 10.86 -24.04 -9.34
N ALA A 71 10.13 -25.07 -9.79
CA ALA A 71 9.00 -24.88 -10.70
C ALA A 71 7.87 -24.07 -10.03
N ASP A 72 7.54 -24.41 -8.78
CA ASP A 72 6.53 -23.71 -7.98
C ASP A 72 6.93 -22.25 -7.74
N SER A 73 8.23 -21.95 -7.54
CA SER A 73 8.72 -20.59 -7.33
C SER A 73 8.50 -19.67 -8.53
N VAL A 74 8.64 -20.19 -9.75
CA VAL A 74 8.37 -19.44 -10.98
C VAL A 74 6.87 -19.13 -11.08
N PHE A 75 6.03 -20.11 -10.75
CA PHE A 75 4.59 -19.93 -10.71
C PHE A 75 4.19 -18.88 -9.66
N VAL A 76 4.70 -18.99 -8.43
CA VAL A 76 4.49 -18.03 -7.34
C VAL A 76 4.91 -16.62 -7.77
N PHE A 77 6.11 -16.47 -8.33
CA PHE A 77 6.61 -15.17 -8.79
C PHE A 77 5.66 -14.52 -9.81
N ILE A 78 5.25 -15.27 -10.84
CA ILE A 78 4.38 -14.76 -11.91
C ILE A 78 3.00 -14.41 -11.35
N VAL A 79 2.38 -15.33 -10.61
CA VAL A 79 1.03 -15.15 -10.09
C VAL A 79 0.97 -14.00 -9.09
N SER A 80 1.90 -13.94 -8.14
CA SER A 80 1.98 -12.85 -7.18
C SER A 80 2.23 -11.51 -7.88
N SER A 81 3.12 -11.45 -8.88
CA SER A 81 3.34 -10.20 -9.64
C SER A 81 2.10 -9.75 -10.42
N LEU A 82 1.33 -10.67 -11.01
CA LEU A 82 0.10 -10.36 -11.72
C LEU A 82 -1.00 -9.87 -10.78
N ILE A 83 -1.08 -10.46 -9.60
CA ILE A 83 -1.96 -10.03 -8.51
C ILE A 83 -1.63 -8.60 -8.11
N GLU A 84 -0.36 -8.29 -7.83
CA GLU A 84 0.07 -6.94 -7.48
C GLU A 84 -0.24 -5.95 -8.60
N ALA A 85 0.04 -6.33 -9.85
CA ALA A 85 -0.27 -5.49 -11.01
C ALA A 85 -1.78 -5.19 -11.16
N ALA A 86 -2.67 -6.04 -10.65
CA ALA A 86 -4.12 -5.79 -10.68
C ALA A 86 -4.51 -4.54 -9.86
N PHE A 87 -3.74 -4.20 -8.80
CA PHE A 87 -3.93 -2.97 -8.03
C PHE A 87 -3.70 -1.71 -8.87
N LEU A 88 -2.96 -1.80 -9.98
CA LEU A 88 -2.70 -0.66 -10.88
C LEU A 88 -3.85 -0.36 -11.84
N LEU A 89 -4.80 -1.28 -12.04
CA LEU A 89 -5.86 -1.14 -13.04
C LEU A 89 -6.74 0.08 -12.80
N ALA A 90 -7.31 0.23 -11.60
CA ALA A 90 -8.17 1.37 -11.27
C ALA A 90 -7.39 2.71 -11.27
N PRO A 91 -6.23 2.84 -10.59
CA PRO A 91 -5.41 4.06 -10.60
C PRO A 91 -5.06 4.49 -12.03
N PHE A 92 -4.59 3.58 -12.88
CA PHE A 92 -4.22 3.90 -14.25
C PHE A 92 -5.42 4.24 -15.12
N TYR A 93 -6.51 3.49 -15.02
CA TYR A 93 -7.72 3.77 -15.78
C TYR A 93 -8.25 5.18 -15.48
N PHE A 94 -8.41 5.54 -14.21
CA PHE A 94 -8.94 6.84 -13.83
C PHE A 94 -7.95 7.99 -14.04
N ALA A 95 -6.66 7.79 -13.75
CA ALA A 95 -5.65 8.80 -14.05
C ALA A 95 -5.56 9.07 -15.55
N TYR A 96 -5.54 8.03 -16.39
CA TYR A 96 -5.49 8.18 -17.86
C TYR A 96 -6.75 8.83 -18.42
N LYS A 97 -7.93 8.36 -18.02
CA LYS A 97 -9.21 8.86 -18.52
C LYS A 97 -9.38 10.34 -18.21
N THR A 98 -9.07 10.77 -16.99
CA THR A 98 -9.30 12.17 -16.64
C THR A 98 -8.18 13.10 -17.10
N THR A 99 -6.92 12.65 -17.11
CA THR A 99 -5.81 13.45 -17.69
C THR A 99 -6.00 13.69 -19.19
N ARG A 100 -6.54 12.72 -19.94
CA ARG A 100 -6.94 12.88 -21.34
C ARG A 100 -7.97 13.97 -21.54
N VAL A 101 -8.98 14.06 -20.66
CA VAL A 101 -10.03 15.11 -20.73
C VAL A 101 -9.44 16.48 -20.34
N SER A 102 -8.60 16.55 -19.30
CA SER A 102 -7.93 17.80 -18.89
C SER A 102 -6.92 18.31 -19.91
N ALA A 103 -6.26 17.42 -20.67
CA ALA A 103 -5.35 17.81 -21.74
C ALA A 103 -6.06 18.51 -22.93
N LEU A 104 -7.38 18.32 -23.08
CA LEU A 104 -8.21 19.06 -24.03
C LEU A 104 -8.50 20.50 -23.56
N LEU A 105 -8.23 20.81 -22.28
CA LEU A 105 -8.47 22.11 -21.63
C LEU A 105 -7.14 22.86 -21.35
N GLU A 106 -6.11 22.62 -22.16
CA GLU A 106 -4.77 23.27 -22.12
C GLU A 106 -3.92 23.04 -20.83
N HIS A 107 -4.44 22.38 -19.80
CA HIS A 107 -3.67 21.95 -18.62
C HIS A 107 -3.12 20.52 -18.78
N ARG A 108 -1.90 20.40 -19.34
CA ARG A 108 -1.22 19.11 -19.53
C ARG A 108 -0.51 18.62 -18.26
N GLN A 109 -1.22 17.94 -17.37
CA GLN A 109 -0.59 17.14 -16.30
C GLN A 109 -0.43 15.69 -16.73
N SER A 110 0.74 15.08 -16.46
CA SER A 110 0.97 13.66 -16.75
C SER A 110 0.24 12.77 -15.75
N MET A 111 -0.14 11.56 -16.16
CA MET A 111 -0.77 10.58 -15.26
C MET A 111 0.11 10.24 -14.04
N TRP A 112 1.42 10.18 -14.25
CA TRP A 112 2.40 9.92 -13.19
C TRP A 112 2.40 11.03 -12.14
N PHE A 113 2.36 12.29 -12.62
CA PHE A 113 2.25 13.44 -11.73
C PHE A 113 0.98 13.35 -10.91
N VAL A 114 -0.17 13.11 -11.54
CA VAL A 114 -1.48 13.02 -10.87
C VAL A 114 -1.53 11.93 -9.80
N LEU A 115 -0.95 10.76 -10.07
CA LEU A 115 -0.87 9.66 -9.10
C LEU A 115 0.05 10.00 -7.91
N GLY A 116 0.91 11.01 -8.05
CA GLY A 116 1.80 11.47 -6.99
C GLY A 116 3.27 11.08 -7.19
N LEU A 117 3.68 10.57 -8.35
CA LEU A 117 5.09 10.40 -8.68
C LEU A 117 5.71 11.77 -9.01
N ARG A 118 6.16 12.46 -7.96
CA ARG A 118 6.61 13.86 -8.03
C ARG A 118 7.94 14.05 -7.34
N LYS A 119 8.61 15.15 -7.66
CA LYS A 119 9.75 15.65 -6.88
C LYS A 119 9.30 15.96 -5.46
N PHE A 120 10.21 15.78 -4.51
CA PHE A 120 9.97 16.01 -3.09
C PHE A 120 11.22 16.58 -2.42
N ASN A 121 11.07 17.14 -1.23
CA ASN A 121 12.20 17.58 -0.42
C ASN A 121 12.92 16.34 0.15
N VAL A 122 14.08 16.00 -0.41
CA VAL A 122 14.82 14.77 -0.09
C VAL A 122 15.20 14.73 1.39
N ALA A 123 15.77 15.79 1.96
CA ALA A 123 16.23 15.80 3.34
C ALA A 123 15.08 15.59 4.33
N MET A 124 13.97 16.33 4.16
CA MET A 124 12.78 16.18 4.99
C MET A 124 12.17 14.78 4.85
N SER A 125 12.05 14.28 3.62
CA SER A 125 11.48 12.96 3.36
C SER A 125 12.34 11.84 3.94
N LEU A 126 13.67 11.90 3.81
CA LEU A 126 14.56 10.90 4.39
C LEU A 126 14.53 10.92 5.91
N ALA A 127 14.53 12.10 6.53
CA ALA A 127 14.39 12.23 7.98
C ALA A 127 13.05 11.65 8.47
N LEU A 128 11.95 11.95 7.77
CA LEU A 128 10.63 11.44 8.10
C LEU A 128 10.53 9.92 7.92
N VAL A 129 11.05 9.38 6.81
CA VAL A 129 11.09 7.95 6.53
C VAL A 129 11.91 7.23 7.60
N LEU A 130 13.10 7.72 7.93
CA LEU A 130 13.96 7.12 8.94
C LEU A 130 13.29 7.13 10.33
N LEU A 131 12.71 8.26 10.73
CA LEU A 131 12.01 8.39 12.01
C LEU A 131 10.85 7.41 12.13
N LEU A 132 10.00 7.35 11.10
CA LEU A 132 8.82 6.46 11.10
C LEU A 132 9.21 5.00 10.97
N PHE A 133 10.26 4.68 10.21
CA PHE A 133 10.80 3.33 10.11
C PHE A 133 11.31 2.83 11.46
N ILE A 134 12.12 3.64 12.16
CA ILE A 134 12.61 3.30 13.50
C ILE A 134 11.44 3.14 14.48
N ALA A 135 10.48 4.08 14.47
CA ALA A 135 9.30 3.98 15.32
C ALA A 135 8.49 2.70 15.03
N PHE A 136 8.35 2.32 13.76
CA PHE A 136 7.64 1.12 13.37
C PHE A 136 8.33 -0.16 13.86
N ILE A 137 9.66 -0.24 13.82
CA ILE A 137 10.42 -1.38 14.37
C ILE A 137 10.05 -1.58 15.85
N PHE A 138 10.13 -0.51 16.66
CA PHE A 138 9.79 -0.60 18.08
C PHE A 138 8.32 -1.01 18.30
N ILE A 139 7.40 -0.49 17.49
CA ILE A 139 5.98 -0.87 17.58
C ILE A 139 5.78 -2.33 17.23
N ASN A 140 6.47 -2.85 16.21
CA ASN A 140 6.40 -4.24 15.81
C ASN A 140 6.99 -5.19 16.87
N ASP A 141 8.07 -4.77 17.54
CA ASP A 141 8.65 -5.50 18.67
C ASP A 141 7.68 -5.53 19.86
N ILE A 142 7.09 -4.38 20.22
CA ILE A 142 6.06 -4.30 21.26
C ILE A 142 4.87 -5.21 20.91
N TYR A 143 4.42 -5.19 19.65
CA TYR A 143 3.34 -6.04 19.19
C TYR A 143 3.66 -7.54 19.37
N SER A 144 4.88 -7.94 18.99
CA SER A 144 5.37 -9.31 19.17
C SER A 144 5.45 -9.72 20.65
N ILE A 145 5.88 -8.81 21.52
CA ILE A 145 5.88 -9.02 22.98
C ILE A 145 4.45 -9.18 23.50
N LEU A 146 3.51 -8.36 23.04
CA LEU A 146 2.11 -8.46 23.47
C LEU A 146 1.49 -9.79 23.05
N ILE A 147 1.64 -10.20 21.78
CA ILE A 147 1.15 -11.51 21.31
C ILE A 147 1.69 -12.64 22.18
N SER A 148 3.01 -12.66 22.41
CA SER A 148 3.65 -13.74 23.16
C SER A 148 3.27 -13.74 24.64
N THR A 149 3.22 -12.57 25.28
CA THR A 149 2.88 -12.41 26.71
C THR A 149 1.44 -12.80 27.00
N PHE A 150 0.50 -12.42 26.13
CA PHE A 150 -0.91 -12.74 26.28
C PHE A 150 -1.32 -14.07 25.63
N HIS A 151 -0.35 -14.82 25.11
CA HIS A 151 -0.56 -16.10 24.42
C HIS A 151 -1.65 -16.01 23.33
N LEU A 152 -1.66 -14.90 22.58
CA LEU A 152 -2.60 -14.72 21.49
C LEU A 152 -2.20 -15.67 20.36
N HIS A 153 -3.13 -16.51 19.89
CA HIS A 153 -2.90 -17.42 18.76
C HIS A 153 -2.98 -16.68 17.43
N LEU A 154 -2.19 -15.61 17.29
CA LEU A 154 -2.09 -14.78 16.09
C LEU A 154 -0.71 -15.00 15.47
N GLN A 155 -0.68 -15.37 14.19
CA GLN A 155 0.54 -15.48 13.40
C GLN A 155 0.53 -14.40 12.34
N THR A 156 1.62 -13.65 12.25
CA THR A 156 1.83 -12.66 11.20
C THR A 156 2.26 -13.32 9.90
N ASN A 157 2.09 -12.63 8.77
CA ASN A 157 2.53 -13.10 7.46
C ASN A 157 4.02 -13.44 7.44
N ASP A 158 4.87 -12.61 8.06
CA ASP A 158 6.31 -12.88 8.14
C ASP A 158 6.61 -14.19 8.90
N GLN A 159 5.87 -14.48 9.97
CA GLN A 159 6.01 -15.73 10.71
C GLN A 159 5.55 -16.95 9.89
N VAL A 160 4.46 -16.81 9.12
CA VAL A 160 3.98 -17.87 8.23
C VAL A 160 5.00 -18.14 7.11
N ILE A 161 5.50 -17.09 6.46
CA ILE A 161 6.54 -17.19 5.41
C ILE A 161 7.80 -17.84 5.97
N LEU A 162 8.22 -17.46 7.19
CA LEU A 162 9.37 -18.04 7.86
C LEU A 162 9.17 -19.54 8.14
N GLN A 163 7.98 -19.97 8.57
CA GLN A 163 7.68 -21.38 8.80
C GLN A 163 7.76 -22.18 7.48
N GLU A 164 7.20 -21.66 6.40
CA GLU A 164 7.22 -22.31 5.08
C GLU A 164 8.60 -22.29 4.40
N SER A 165 9.50 -21.39 4.80
CA SER A 165 10.86 -21.29 4.24
C SER A 165 11.68 -22.58 4.35
N LYS A 166 11.37 -23.42 5.34
CA LYS A 166 12.01 -24.74 5.53
C LYS A 166 11.53 -25.76 4.49
N ASN A 167 10.30 -25.61 4.03
CA ASN A 167 9.63 -26.56 3.14
C ASN A 167 9.85 -26.23 1.67
N ALA A 168 9.86 -24.93 1.32
CA ALA A 168 9.86 -24.43 -0.05
C ALA A 168 10.78 -23.18 -0.22
N PRO A 169 12.10 -23.31 0.00
CA PRO A 169 13.02 -22.17 0.01
C PRO A 169 13.05 -21.35 -1.29
N PHE A 170 12.95 -21.97 -2.48
CA PHE A 170 12.92 -21.22 -3.74
C PHE A 170 11.63 -20.41 -3.87
N SER A 171 10.49 -21.01 -3.52
CA SER A 171 9.21 -20.32 -3.49
C SER A 171 9.21 -19.16 -2.49
N THR A 172 9.84 -19.34 -1.32
CA THR A 172 10.04 -18.25 -0.35
C THR A 172 10.87 -17.12 -0.92
N TYR A 173 11.98 -17.38 -1.62
CA TYR A 173 12.75 -16.32 -2.28
C TYR A 173 11.92 -15.54 -3.31
N ALA A 174 11.08 -16.23 -4.08
CA ALA A 174 10.16 -15.58 -5.02
C ALA A 174 9.15 -14.68 -4.31
N THR A 175 8.51 -15.17 -3.24
CA THR A 175 7.58 -14.39 -2.41
C THR A 175 8.25 -13.14 -1.82
N LEU A 176 9.43 -13.29 -1.20
CA LEU A 176 10.18 -12.19 -0.60
C LEU A 176 10.55 -11.13 -1.64
N PHE A 177 10.97 -11.55 -2.85
CA PHE A 177 11.29 -10.62 -3.93
C PHE A 177 10.09 -9.77 -4.33
N VAL A 178 8.93 -10.41 -4.57
CA VAL A 178 7.70 -9.70 -4.93
C VAL A 178 7.27 -8.76 -3.81
N SER A 179 7.29 -9.24 -2.56
CA SER A 179 6.92 -8.47 -1.38
C SER A 179 7.77 -7.21 -1.18
N VAL A 180 9.08 -7.24 -1.47
CA VAL A 180 9.96 -6.09 -1.27
C VAL A 180 9.93 -5.13 -2.45
N PHE A 181 9.89 -5.62 -3.69
CA PHE A 181 10.15 -4.79 -4.86
C PHE A 181 8.92 -4.48 -5.72
N VAL A 182 7.93 -5.38 -5.76
CA VAL A 182 6.76 -5.25 -6.64
C VAL A 182 5.57 -4.70 -5.86
N ALA A 183 5.25 -5.33 -4.74
CA ALA A 183 4.09 -4.98 -3.92
C ALA A 183 4.11 -3.51 -3.47
N PRO A 184 5.22 -2.96 -2.91
CA PRO A 184 5.23 -1.58 -2.43
C PRO A 184 4.93 -0.56 -3.52
N ILE A 185 5.38 -0.81 -4.76
CA ILE A 185 5.09 0.11 -5.87
C ILE A 185 3.60 0.05 -6.22
N CYS A 186 3.06 -1.16 -6.38
CA CYS A 186 1.66 -1.36 -6.80
C CYS A 186 0.68 -0.89 -5.73
N GLU A 187 0.90 -1.29 -4.48
CA GLU A 187 0.08 -0.94 -3.34
C GLU A 187 0.11 0.55 -3.03
N GLU A 188 1.29 1.21 -3.04
CA GLU A 188 1.33 2.65 -2.78
C GLU A 188 0.62 3.46 -3.87
N MET A 189 0.73 3.05 -5.13
CA MET A 189 0.00 3.70 -6.23
C MET A 189 -1.52 3.55 -6.08
N PHE A 190 -1.99 2.40 -5.62
CA PHE A 190 -3.40 2.17 -5.33
C PHE A 190 -3.86 2.89 -4.06
N PHE A 191 -3.31 2.54 -2.90
CA PHE A 191 -3.79 3.05 -1.63
C PHE A 191 -3.46 4.52 -1.40
N ARG A 192 -2.24 4.98 -1.72
CA ARG A 192 -1.79 6.36 -1.42
C ARG A 192 -1.98 7.28 -2.62
N GLY A 193 -1.83 6.75 -3.83
CA GLY A 193 -2.03 7.50 -5.06
C GLY A 193 -3.51 7.69 -5.40
N PHE A 194 -4.30 6.62 -5.35
CA PHE A 194 -5.70 6.62 -5.79
C PHE A 194 -6.71 6.73 -4.63
N VAL A 195 -6.72 5.77 -3.70
CA VAL A 195 -7.73 5.67 -2.63
C VAL A 195 -7.65 6.87 -1.68
N PHE A 196 -6.50 7.05 -1.02
CA PHE A 196 -6.28 8.11 -0.03
C PHE A 196 -6.59 9.50 -0.60
N MET A 197 -6.07 9.81 -1.78
CA MET A 197 -6.30 11.11 -2.41
C MET A 197 -7.77 11.31 -2.84
N GLY A 198 -8.45 10.24 -3.24
CA GLY A 198 -9.88 10.28 -3.52
C GLY A 198 -10.71 10.56 -2.27
N LEU A 199 -10.37 9.93 -1.14
CA LEU A 199 -11.02 10.14 0.16
C LEU A 199 -10.87 11.60 0.64
N LEU A 200 -9.69 12.21 0.46
CA LEU A 200 -9.44 13.62 0.82
C LEU A 200 -10.38 14.63 0.15
N ARG A 201 -11.10 14.23 -0.92
CA ARG A 201 -12.11 15.08 -1.56
C ARG A 201 -13.41 15.20 -0.76
N ALA A 202 -13.67 14.27 0.14
CA ALA A 202 -14.95 14.13 0.82
C ALA A 202 -14.85 14.12 2.36
N MET A 203 -13.64 14.01 2.92
CA MET A 203 -13.44 13.92 4.37
C MET A 203 -12.15 14.60 4.83
N PRO A 204 -12.03 14.98 6.12
CA PRO A 204 -10.81 15.58 6.65
C PRO A 204 -9.63 14.61 6.61
N VAL A 205 -8.41 15.16 6.64
CA VAL A 205 -7.15 14.42 6.51
C VAL A 205 -7.07 13.22 7.45
N TRP A 206 -7.38 13.41 8.73
CA TRP A 206 -7.28 12.34 9.72
C TRP A 206 -8.20 11.16 9.38
N ALA A 207 -9.42 11.43 8.90
CA ALA A 207 -10.37 10.39 8.53
C ALA A 207 -9.93 9.65 7.26
N ALA A 208 -9.39 10.37 6.28
CA ALA A 208 -8.83 9.76 5.07
C ALA A 208 -7.63 8.87 5.39
N ILE A 209 -6.74 9.30 6.30
CA ILE A 209 -5.61 8.50 6.78
C ILE A 209 -6.11 7.21 7.44
N LEU A 210 -7.06 7.31 8.38
CA LEU A 210 -7.60 6.13 9.07
C LEU A 210 -8.25 5.16 8.08
N LEU A 211 -9.13 5.64 7.21
CA LEU A 211 -9.89 4.78 6.30
C LEU A 211 -9.00 4.15 5.23
N SER A 212 -8.06 4.89 4.63
CA SER A 212 -7.14 4.28 3.65
C SER A 212 -6.25 3.21 4.29
N SER A 213 -5.80 3.46 5.53
CA SER A 213 -4.95 2.52 6.28
C SER A 213 -5.72 1.29 6.73
N PHE A 214 -6.99 1.45 7.08
CA PHE A 214 -7.88 0.33 7.38
C PHE A 214 -8.09 -0.53 6.14
N LEU A 215 -8.45 0.08 4.99
CA LEU A 215 -8.62 -0.64 3.73
C LEU A 215 -7.34 -1.38 3.31
N PHE A 216 -6.18 -0.77 3.51
CA PHE A 216 -4.87 -1.40 3.32
C PHE A 216 -4.71 -2.66 4.18
N ALA A 217 -4.93 -2.55 5.50
CA ALA A 217 -4.80 -3.68 6.42
C ALA A 217 -5.80 -4.81 6.11
N ILE A 218 -7.07 -4.50 5.79
CA ILE A 218 -8.08 -5.54 5.54
C ILE A 218 -7.81 -6.28 4.22
N ALA A 219 -7.23 -5.59 3.23
CA ALA A 219 -6.95 -6.17 1.92
C ALA A 219 -5.95 -7.33 1.99
N HIS A 220 -5.17 -7.42 3.07
CA HIS A 220 -4.21 -8.51 3.28
C HIS A 220 -4.87 -9.80 3.77
N VAL A 221 -6.13 -9.75 4.23
CA VAL A 221 -6.88 -10.93 4.70
C VAL A 221 -6.10 -11.73 5.77
N ASP A 222 -5.30 -11.03 6.58
CA ASP A 222 -4.53 -11.63 7.66
C ASP A 222 -4.81 -10.90 8.97
N LEU A 223 -5.51 -11.59 9.86
CA LEU A 223 -5.86 -11.05 11.18
C LEU A 223 -4.62 -10.86 12.07
N GLY A 224 -3.59 -11.71 11.90
CA GLY A 224 -2.37 -11.63 12.70
C GLY A 224 -1.50 -10.43 12.33
N SER A 225 -1.47 -10.02 11.07
CA SER A 225 -0.74 -8.80 10.67
C SER A 225 -1.62 -7.54 10.68
N PHE A 226 -2.94 -7.64 10.88
CA PHE A 226 -3.85 -6.49 10.78
C PHE A 226 -3.38 -5.26 11.55
N ALA A 227 -2.98 -5.43 12.82
CA ALA A 227 -2.59 -4.31 13.68
C ALA A 227 -1.33 -3.60 13.16
N VAL A 228 -0.29 -4.37 12.80
CA VAL A 228 0.97 -3.82 12.30
C VAL A 228 0.80 -3.24 10.89
N LEU A 229 0.02 -3.88 10.03
CA LEU A 229 -0.33 -3.37 8.69
C LEU A 229 -1.14 -2.07 8.76
N PHE A 230 -2.07 -1.97 9.72
CA PHE A 230 -2.81 -0.74 9.95
C PHE A 230 -1.88 0.39 10.39
N ILE A 231 -0.93 0.13 11.29
CA ILE A 231 0.01 1.12 11.81
C ILE A 231 0.98 1.63 10.74
N ILE A 232 1.63 0.73 9.97
CA ILE A 232 2.44 1.17 8.83
C ILE A 232 1.56 1.86 7.78
N GLY A 233 0.30 1.41 7.67
CA GLY A 233 -0.78 2.02 6.94
C GLY A 233 -0.87 3.53 7.17
N LEU A 234 -1.01 3.90 8.45
CA LEU A 234 -1.11 5.26 8.96
C LEU A 234 0.15 6.07 8.63
N ALA A 235 1.32 5.48 8.88
CA ALA A 235 2.61 6.12 8.61
C ALA A 235 2.76 6.47 7.13
N LEU A 236 2.45 5.54 6.22
CA LEU A 236 2.52 5.75 4.78
C LEU A 236 1.54 6.82 4.28
N ALA A 237 0.30 6.81 4.76
CA ALA A 237 -0.68 7.85 4.43
C ALA A 237 -0.27 9.22 4.96
N PHE A 238 0.31 9.28 6.16
CA PHE A 238 0.89 10.50 6.72
C PHE A 238 2.07 11.00 5.89
N VAL A 239 3.01 10.13 5.51
CA VAL A 239 4.14 10.49 4.62
C VAL A 239 3.60 11.02 3.28
N ARG A 240 2.57 10.40 2.71
CA ARG A 240 1.95 10.86 1.46
C ARG A 240 1.37 12.26 1.60
N TRP A 241 0.71 12.52 2.72
CA TRP A 241 0.12 13.83 3.03
C TRP A 241 1.19 14.91 3.24
N ARG A 242 2.27 14.60 3.96
CA ARG A 242 3.34 15.57 4.28
C ARG A 242 4.27 15.87 3.12
N THR A 243 4.58 14.86 2.29
CA THR A 243 5.59 14.99 1.23
C THR A 243 5.00 15.28 -0.15
N HIS A 244 3.68 15.12 -0.32
CA HIS A 244 2.96 15.24 -1.59
C HIS A 244 3.47 14.32 -2.72
N SER A 245 4.29 13.33 -2.39
CA SER A 245 4.92 12.40 -3.31
C SER A 245 4.74 10.95 -2.85
N LEU A 246 4.68 10.02 -3.79
CA LEU A 246 4.64 8.59 -3.53
C LEU A 246 6.02 7.99 -3.25
N TRP A 247 7.10 8.60 -3.77
CA TRP A 247 8.45 8.02 -3.63
C TRP A 247 8.88 7.82 -2.16
N PRO A 248 8.63 8.76 -1.23
CA PRO A 248 8.93 8.52 0.18
C PRO A 248 8.06 7.42 0.80
N CYS A 249 6.82 7.24 0.34
CA CYS A 249 5.95 6.15 0.78
C CYS A 249 6.48 4.80 0.29
N VAL A 250 6.81 4.69 -1.00
CA VAL A 250 7.41 3.49 -1.59
C VAL A 250 8.71 3.13 -0.87
N LEU A 251 9.55 4.12 -0.56
CA LEU A 251 10.79 3.89 0.18
C LEU A 251 10.52 3.36 1.60
N LEU A 252 9.61 3.98 2.36
CA LEU A 252 9.27 3.51 3.71
C LEU A 252 8.70 2.08 3.68
N HIS A 253 7.81 1.80 2.71
CA HIS A 253 7.20 0.49 2.55
C HIS A 253 8.24 -0.58 2.12
N LEU A 254 9.13 -0.26 1.19
CA LEU A 254 10.23 -1.14 0.81
C LEU A 254 11.14 -1.45 2.01
N LEU A 255 11.53 -0.43 2.80
CA LEU A 255 12.34 -0.64 4.01
C LEU A 255 11.63 -1.53 5.02
N ASN A 256 10.32 -1.34 5.21
CA ASN A 256 9.50 -2.18 6.07
C ASN A 256 9.51 -3.65 5.64
N ASN A 257 9.31 -3.93 4.35
CA ASN A 257 9.28 -5.31 3.86
C ASN A 257 10.69 -5.90 3.81
N ALA A 258 11.71 -5.07 3.57
CA ALA A 258 13.10 -5.48 3.56
C ALA A 258 13.60 -5.94 4.93
N ILE A 259 13.18 -5.31 6.04
CA ILE A 259 13.64 -5.75 7.37
C ILE A 259 13.09 -7.15 7.72
N GLY A 260 11.81 -7.42 7.49
CA GLY A 260 11.23 -8.76 7.65
C GLY A 260 11.93 -9.79 6.74
N THR A 261 12.15 -9.41 5.48
CA THR A 261 12.87 -10.23 4.50
C THR A 261 14.29 -10.58 4.96
N VAL A 262 15.06 -9.59 5.42
CA VAL A 262 16.43 -9.82 5.91
C VAL A 262 16.43 -10.79 7.09
N LEU A 263 15.51 -10.64 8.05
CA LEU A 263 15.42 -11.57 9.17
C LEU A 263 15.13 -13.01 8.70
N ILE A 264 14.21 -13.19 7.75
CA ILE A 264 13.89 -14.50 7.18
C ILE A 264 15.11 -15.09 6.45
N LEU A 265 15.81 -14.30 5.64
CA LEU A 265 17.02 -14.73 4.94
C LEU A 265 18.14 -15.16 5.90
N LEU A 266 18.35 -14.41 6.99
CA LEU A 266 19.35 -14.76 8.01
C LEU A 266 19.03 -16.11 8.65
N VAL A 267 17.76 -16.41 8.92
CA VAL A 267 17.33 -17.72 9.45
C VAL A 267 17.53 -18.81 8.40
N MET A 268 17.14 -18.58 7.15
CA MET A 268 17.31 -19.53 6.04
C MET A 268 18.78 -19.89 5.79
N TRP A 269 19.70 -18.94 5.99
CA TRP A 269 21.14 -19.15 5.87
C TRP A 269 21.82 -19.67 7.15
N GLY A 270 21.05 -19.91 8.22
CA GLY A 270 21.55 -20.43 9.49
C GLY A 270 22.41 -19.43 10.28
N LEU A 271 22.29 -18.14 10.00
CA LEU A 271 23.02 -17.06 10.67
C LEU A 271 22.35 -16.60 11.97
N THR A 272 21.05 -16.88 12.14
CA THR A 272 20.29 -16.65 13.38
C THR A 272 19.20 -17.71 13.56
N ARG A 273 18.58 -17.74 14.75
CA ARG A 273 17.47 -18.65 15.12
C ARG A 273 16.14 -17.93 15.20
#